data_AF-A0A0S7X228-F1
#
_entry.id   AF-A0A0S7X228-F1
#
_cell.length_a   1.000
_cell.length_b   1.000
_cell.length_c   1.000
_cell.angle_alpha   90.00
_cell.angle_beta   90.00
_cell.angle_gamma   90.00
#
_symmetry.space_group_name_H-M   'P 1'
#
loop_
_entity.id
_entity.type
_entity.pdbx_description
1 polymer ?
#
loop_
_entity_poly.entity_id
_entity_poly.type
_entity_poly.pdbx_seq_one_letter_code
_entity_poly.pdbx_strand_id
1 'polypeptide(L)'
;MVYPLTKDYHSRNWYEGSLAYPTAGNDEPSPRRVTVRNCYIHQVFDGLMLGGFEDSDAHHNVFEHCYDNHVELETWTRAGRMRNIRFHHNLLLSCPGGPISHQEPNHLEGPHYVYRNVVVGYDEHGLDPWVIIKSKCYGKGRGFYYYHNLFLVRSAEPYWNEKHWPQEWLKTFTFKNNVFIFTKDLKRPTGPRGTEGYFKAAANVVVAPGRANKAILDALLRNGGKHFGSVDKLRFRNADTLDFRLQPGSPLIDAGVKIPGFNDNARGTPDIGPFEAGDDAGPGWPRPRKTVFNAADPDAVTGRKSPPKIVLPVRVPEPASR
;
A
#
# COMPACT_ATOMS: atom_id res chain seq x y z
N MET A 1 -0.05 -22.84 4.09
CA MET A 1 0.98 -23.18 3.10
C MET A 1 1.95 -22.01 3.06
N VAL A 2 3.25 -22.23 3.26
CA VAL A 2 4.28 -21.17 3.18
C VAL A 2 4.90 -21.27 1.79
N TYR A 3 4.67 -20.29 0.94
CA TYR A 3 5.36 -20.19 -0.35
C TYR A 3 6.64 -19.39 -0.15
N PRO A 4 7.83 -19.96 -0.37
CA PRO A 4 9.04 -19.15 -0.47
C PRO A 4 8.92 -18.29 -1.74
N LEU A 5 8.67 -17.00 -1.58
CA LEU A 5 8.71 -16.01 -2.65
C LEU A 5 10.17 -15.60 -2.87
N THR A 6 10.95 -16.47 -3.51
CA THR A 6 12.25 -16.12 -4.09
C THR A 6 12.04 -15.88 -5.58
N LYS A 7 12.19 -14.63 -6.02
CA LYS A 7 12.22 -14.27 -7.44
C LYS A 7 13.65 -13.84 -7.77
N ASP A 8 14.29 -14.55 -8.68
CA ASP A 8 15.64 -14.23 -9.14
C ASP A 8 15.60 -13.01 -10.06
N TYR A 9 16.37 -11.97 -9.72
CA TYR A 9 16.47 -10.77 -10.53
C TYR A 9 17.38 -10.99 -11.73
N HIS A 10 16.86 -10.73 -12.93
CA HIS A 10 17.65 -10.65 -14.14
C HIS A 10 17.81 -9.18 -14.56
N SER A 11 19.04 -8.72 -14.78
CA SER A 11 19.38 -7.31 -15.07
C SER A 11 18.76 -6.71 -16.34
N ARG A 12 18.11 -7.55 -17.18
CA ARG A 12 17.44 -7.13 -18.43
C ARG A 12 15.92 -7.07 -18.33
N ASN A 13 15.31 -7.50 -17.23
CA ASN A 13 13.85 -7.57 -17.10
C ASN A 13 13.34 -6.51 -16.12
N TRP A 14 13.40 -5.25 -16.54
CA TRP A 14 12.80 -4.11 -15.81
C TRP A 14 11.25 -4.13 -15.85
N TYR A 15 10.65 -5.16 -16.47
CA TYR A 15 9.23 -5.25 -16.82
C TYR A 15 8.50 -6.48 -16.29
N GLU A 16 9.15 -7.37 -15.54
CA GLU A 16 8.48 -8.61 -15.14
C GLU A 16 7.86 -8.50 -13.74
N GLY A 17 6.59 -8.09 -13.70
CA GLY A 17 5.49 -8.53 -12.81
C GLY A 17 5.62 -8.40 -11.29
N SER A 18 4.55 -7.92 -10.66
CA SER A 18 4.33 -7.87 -9.22
C SER A 18 4.51 -9.24 -8.55
N LEU A 19 4.93 -9.29 -7.27
CA LEU A 19 4.84 -10.52 -6.49
C LEU A 19 3.38 -10.86 -6.21
N ALA A 20 3.09 -12.15 -6.08
CA ALA A 20 1.74 -12.67 -5.88
C ALA A 20 0.78 -12.23 -6.99
N TYR A 21 1.16 -12.42 -8.26
CA TYR A 21 0.28 -12.19 -9.41
C TYR A 21 -0.41 -13.52 -9.77
N PRO A 22 -1.61 -13.83 -9.23
CA PRO A 22 -2.13 -15.20 -9.28
C PRO A 22 -2.47 -15.68 -10.70
N THR A 23 -2.69 -14.79 -11.67
CA THR A 23 -3.20 -15.21 -12.98
C THR A 23 -2.88 -14.18 -14.09
N ALA A 24 -1.69 -14.20 -14.67
CA ALA A 24 -1.48 -13.51 -15.95
C ALA A 24 -2.19 -14.30 -17.06
N GLY A 25 -3.49 -14.06 -17.23
CA GLY A 25 -4.26 -14.50 -18.41
C GLY A 25 -5.21 -15.70 -18.24
N ASN A 26 -5.38 -16.26 -17.04
CA ASN A 26 -6.30 -17.37 -16.84
C ASN A 26 -7.62 -16.88 -16.21
N ASP A 27 -8.76 -17.34 -16.74
CA ASP A 27 -10.10 -17.15 -16.16
C ASP A 27 -10.31 -17.93 -14.82
N GLU A 28 -9.22 -18.14 -14.08
CA GLU A 28 -9.24 -18.87 -12.82
C GLU A 28 -9.79 -17.98 -11.69
N PRO A 29 -10.53 -18.58 -10.74
CA PRO A 29 -11.08 -17.85 -9.61
C PRO A 29 -9.97 -17.25 -8.73
N SER A 30 -10.20 -16.05 -8.22
CA SER A 30 -9.30 -15.38 -7.27
C SER A 30 -8.97 -16.27 -6.07
N PRO A 31 -7.67 -16.44 -5.71
CA PRO A 31 -7.30 -17.12 -4.49
C PRO A 31 -7.91 -16.42 -3.28
N ARG A 32 -8.36 -17.21 -2.29
CA ARG A 32 -9.08 -16.70 -1.11
C ARG A 32 -8.35 -17.02 0.17
N ARG A 33 -8.48 -16.16 1.19
CA ARG A 33 -7.93 -16.39 2.55
C ARG A 33 -6.42 -16.60 2.54
N VAL A 34 -5.73 -15.83 1.72
CA VAL A 34 -4.27 -15.84 1.63
C VAL A 34 -3.71 -14.79 2.58
N THR A 35 -2.61 -15.12 3.25
CA THR A 35 -1.87 -14.19 4.10
C THR A 35 -0.44 -14.04 3.61
N VAL A 36 -0.04 -12.82 3.25
CA VAL A 36 1.34 -12.47 2.90
C VAL A 36 1.95 -11.66 4.04
N ARG A 37 2.91 -12.22 4.77
CA ARG A 37 3.46 -11.54 5.94
C ARG A 37 4.93 -11.79 6.18
N ASN A 38 5.57 -10.85 6.86
CA ASN A 38 6.98 -10.92 7.27
C ASN A 38 7.94 -11.03 6.08
N CYS A 39 7.52 -10.54 4.90
CA CYS A 39 8.33 -10.46 3.69
C CYS A 39 9.16 -9.17 3.68
N TYR A 40 10.32 -9.22 3.03
CA TYR A 40 11.09 -8.05 2.63
C TYR A 40 11.09 -8.00 1.10
N ILE A 41 10.42 -7.00 0.53
CA ILE A 41 10.14 -6.87 -0.90
C ILE A 41 10.85 -5.59 -1.35
N HIS A 42 11.87 -5.71 -2.19
CA HIS A 42 12.67 -4.55 -2.56
C HIS A 42 13.10 -4.54 -4.01
N GLN A 43 13.23 -3.35 -4.61
CA GLN A 43 13.78 -3.14 -5.96
C GLN A 43 13.02 -3.86 -7.09
N VAL A 44 11.71 -4.05 -6.93
CA VAL A 44 10.79 -4.51 -7.99
C VAL A 44 10.10 -3.33 -8.68
N PHE A 45 9.55 -3.56 -9.87
CA PHE A 45 8.66 -2.58 -10.51
C PHE A 45 7.40 -2.36 -9.68
N ASP A 46 6.62 -3.42 -9.49
CA ASP A 46 5.48 -3.48 -8.56
C ASP A 46 5.77 -4.46 -7.42
N GLY A 47 5.46 -4.06 -6.19
CA GLY A 47 5.68 -4.86 -4.98
C GLY A 47 4.81 -6.10 -4.93
N LEU A 48 3.54 -5.93 -4.58
CA LEU A 48 2.60 -7.01 -4.33
C LEU A 48 1.27 -6.74 -5.05
N MET A 49 0.78 -7.68 -5.86
CA MET A 49 -0.52 -7.57 -6.51
C MET A 49 -1.64 -8.28 -5.74
N LEU A 50 -2.17 -7.62 -4.72
CA LEU A 50 -3.26 -8.16 -3.91
C LEU A 50 -4.64 -8.09 -4.56
N GLY A 51 -4.85 -7.28 -5.59
CA GLY A 51 -6.17 -7.22 -6.20
C GLY A 51 -6.60 -8.53 -6.87
N GLY A 52 -5.67 -9.46 -7.14
CA GLY A 52 -6.02 -10.81 -7.58
C GLY A 52 -6.71 -11.70 -6.53
N PHE A 53 -6.83 -11.25 -5.29
CA PHE A 53 -7.26 -12.07 -4.15
C PHE A 53 -8.64 -11.66 -3.59
N GLU A 54 -9.24 -12.57 -2.80
CA GLU A 54 -10.41 -12.27 -1.96
C GLU A 54 -10.17 -12.65 -0.51
N ASP A 55 -10.80 -11.94 0.43
CA ASP A 55 -10.77 -12.28 1.86
C ASP A 55 -9.34 -12.49 2.39
N SER A 56 -8.39 -11.69 1.91
CA SER A 56 -6.96 -11.93 2.05
C SER A 56 -6.27 -10.74 2.71
N ASP A 57 -5.16 -11.03 3.37
CA ASP A 57 -4.44 -10.08 4.20
C ASP A 57 -2.96 -10.00 3.78
N ALA A 58 -2.38 -8.81 3.81
CA ALA A 58 -0.94 -8.65 3.75
C ALA A 58 -0.45 -7.67 4.82
N HIS A 59 0.46 -8.16 5.67
CA HIS A 59 0.84 -7.43 6.86
C HIS A 59 2.23 -7.72 7.38
N HIS A 60 2.80 -6.80 8.16
CA HIS A 60 4.15 -6.95 8.72
C HIS A 60 5.22 -7.19 7.65
N ASN A 61 5.01 -6.67 6.44
CA ASN A 61 6.00 -6.69 5.37
C ASN A 61 6.78 -5.37 5.35
N VAL A 62 7.98 -5.42 4.78
CA VAL A 62 8.79 -4.25 4.47
C VAL A 62 8.90 -4.17 2.95
N PHE A 63 8.54 -3.01 2.39
CA PHE A 63 8.70 -2.69 0.99
C PHE A 63 9.78 -1.61 0.84
N GLU A 64 10.69 -1.75 -0.11
CA GLU A 64 11.79 -0.80 -0.28
C GLU A 64 12.15 -0.58 -1.76
N HIS A 65 12.20 0.66 -2.22
CA HIS A 65 12.60 1.00 -3.60
C HIS A 65 11.76 0.30 -4.69
N CYS A 66 10.43 0.23 -4.54
CA CYS A 66 9.58 -0.23 -5.64
C CYS A 66 9.34 0.91 -6.63
N TYR A 67 9.52 0.66 -7.93
CA TYR A 67 9.57 1.74 -8.94
C TYR A 67 8.19 2.36 -9.24
N ASP A 68 7.13 1.56 -9.31
CA ASP A 68 5.78 2.08 -9.58
C ASP A 68 4.90 2.04 -8.33
N ASN A 69 4.57 0.86 -7.80
CA ASN A 69 3.73 0.71 -6.61
C ASN A 69 4.33 -0.29 -5.59
N HIS A 70 4.18 -0.06 -4.29
CA HIS A 70 4.52 -1.10 -3.28
C HIS A 70 3.43 -2.17 -3.23
N VAL A 71 2.16 -1.76 -3.38
CA VAL A 71 1.04 -2.69 -3.45
C VAL A 71 0.04 -2.23 -4.50
N GLU A 72 -0.38 -3.16 -5.35
CA GLU A 72 -1.55 -3.06 -6.20
C GLU A 72 -2.72 -3.76 -5.50
N LEU A 73 -3.74 -2.99 -5.12
CA LEU A 73 -4.99 -3.54 -4.58
C LEU A 73 -6.01 -3.80 -5.71
N GLU A 74 -5.57 -3.60 -6.95
CA GLU A 74 -6.21 -3.91 -8.21
C GLU A 74 -5.64 -5.17 -8.88
N THR A 75 -6.36 -5.67 -9.87
CA THR A 75 -5.83 -6.60 -10.87
C THR A 75 -6.35 -6.23 -12.25
N TRP A 76 -5.55 -6.52 -13.27
CA TRP A 76 -5.95 -6.35 -14.67
C TRP A 76 -6.65 -7.60 -15.23
N THR A 77 -6.95 -8.58 -14.37
CA THR A 77 -7.53 -9.87 -14.76
C THR A 77 -9.06 -9.81 -14.77
N ARG A 78 -9.67 -10.37 -15.82
CA ARG A 78 -11.14 -10.32 -16.01
C ARG A 78 -11.92 -11.17 -15.01
N ALA A 79 -11.33 -12.30 -14.59
CA ALA A 79 -11.95 -13.24 -13.67
C ALA A 79 -11.72 -12.89 -12.19
N GLY A 80 -10.79 -11.97 -11.90
CA GLY A 80 -10.47 -11.59 -10.54
C GLY A 80 -11.60 -10.79 -9.92
N ARG A 81 -12.03 -11.17 -8.70
CA ARG A 81 -12.92 -10.33 -7.88
C ARG A 81 -12.10 -9.81 -6.71
N MET A 82 -12.00 -8.50 -6.57
CA MET A 82 -11.10 -7.88 -5.61
C MET A 82 -11.91 -7.36 -4.44
N ARG A 83 -12.09 -8.19 -3.40
CA ARG A 83 -12.95 -7.83 -2.27
C ARG A 83 -12.39 -8.31 -0.94
N ASN A 84 -12.70 -7.55 0.09
CA ASN A 84 -12.32 -7.83 1.47
C ASN A 84 -10.80 -8.05 1.62
N ILE A 85 -10.02 -7.13 1.06
CA ILE A 85 -8.56 -7.13 1.17
C ILE A 85 -8.14 -6.29 2.37
N ARG A 86 -7.20 -6.78 3.17
CA ARG A 86 -6.60 -6.03 4.29
C ARG A 86 -5.11 -5.86 4.09
N PHE A 87 -4.66 -4.63 4.00
CA PHE A 87 -3.25 -4.27 3.90
C PHE A 87 -2.86 -3.48 5.14
N HIS A 88 -2.12 -4.09 6.07
CA HIS A 88 -1.92 -3.47 7.38
C HIS A 88 -0.58 -3.72 8.06
N HIS A 89 -0.17 -2.82 8.95
CA HIS A 89 1.09 -2.97 9.71
C HIS A 89 2.29 -3.24 8.80
N ASN A 90 2.35 -2.62 7.62
CA ASN A 90 3.49 -2.71 6.72
C ASN A 90 4.34 -1.45 6.82
N LEU A 91 5.63 -1.58 6.50
CA LEU A 91 6.55 -0.47 6.31
C LEU A 91 6.87 -0.31 4.82
N LEU A 92 6.57 0.85 4.26
CA LEU A 92 6.65 1.14 2.83
C LEU A 92 7.66 2.28 2.62
N LEU A 93 8.81 1.97 2.04
CA LEU A 93 9.94 2.89 1.88
C LEU A 93 10.21 3.15 0.40
N SER A 94 10.28 4.43 0.01
CA SER A 94 10.70 4.88 -1.33
C SER A 94 9.95 4.26 -2.49
N CYS A 95 8.92 4.95 -2.99
CA CYS A 95 8.16 4.54 -4.16
C CYS A 95 7.66 5.77 -4.93
N PRO A 96 8.27 6.11 -6.09
CA PRO A 96 7.94 7.34 -6.77
C PRO A 96 6.57 7.30 -7.45
N GLY A 97 6.12 6.14 -7.97
CA GLY A 97 4.84 6.01 -8.69
C GLY A 97 3.59 6.08 -7.80
N GLY A 98 3.76 5.83 -6.50
CA GLY A 98 2.72 5.91 -5.48
C GLY A 98 2.63 4.59 -4.71
N PRO A 99 2.82 4.58 -3.39
CA PRO A 99 3.01 3.33 -2.64
C PRO A 99 1.80 2.38 -2.71
N ILE A 100 0.59 2.91 -2.77
CA ILE A 100 -0.65 2.13 -2.76
C ILE A 100 -1.45 2.44 -4.02
N SER A 101 -1.80 1.39 -4.75
CA SER A 101 -2.54 1.49 -5.99
C SER A 101 -3.94 0.89 -5.92
N HIS A 102 -4.84 1.49 -6.70
CA HIS A 102 -6.21 1.07 -6.97
C HIS A 102 -6.57 1.41 -8.43
N GLN A 103 -5.93 0.75 -9.39
CA GLN A 103 -6.09 1.05 -10.82
C GLN A 103 -6.71 -0.09 -11.63
N GLU A 104 -7.98 -0.42 -11.45
CA GLU A 104 -8.77 -1.04 -12.52
C GLU A 104 -10.27 -0.98 -12.17
N PRO A 105 -11.10 -0.21 -12.89
CA PRO A 105 -12.51 -0.05 -12.56
C PRO A 105 -13.31 -1.33 -12.53
N ASN A 106 -13.08 -2.20 -13.51
CA ASN A 106 -14.14 -3.10 -13.93
C ASN A 106 -14.38 -4.23 -12.94
N HIS A 107 -13.39 -4.47 -12.08
CA HIS A 107 -13.30 -5.66 -11.24
C HIS A 107 -13.03 -5.32 -9.76
N LEU A 108 -12.79 -4.04 -9.44
CA LEU A 108 -12.63 -3.55 -8.07
C LEU A 108 -13.99 -3.56 -7.36
N GLU A 109 -14.22 -4.55 -6.48
CA GLU A 109 -15.49 -4.68 -5.75
C GLU A 109 -15.44 -4.02 -4.37
N GLY A 110 -14.32 -4.16 -3.64
CA GLY A 110 -14.19 -3.75 -2.24
C GLY A 110 -15.03 -4.62 -1.28
N PRO A 111 -14.93 -4.41 0.04
CA PRO A 111 -14.15 -3.37 0.70
C PRO A 111 -12.66 -3.66 0.71
N HIS A 112 -11.83 -2.61 0.67
CA HIS A 112 -10.39 -2.70 0.94
C HIS A 112 -10.05 -1.88 2.17
N TYR A 113 -9.25 -2.46 3.05
CA TYR A 113 -8.85 -1.88 4.32
C TYR A 113 -7.34 -1.68 4.32
N VAL A 114 -6.92 -0.42 4.36
CA VAL A 114 -5.51 -0.01 4.45
C VAL A 114 -5.32 0.62 5.82
N TYR A 115 -4.65 -0.05 6.75
CA TYR A 115 -4.55 0.48 8.11
C TYR A 115 -3.26 0.18 8.86
N ARG A 116 -2.89 1.08 9.78
CA ARG A 116 -1.66 0.94 10.58
C ARG A 116 -0.39 0.73 9.75
N ASN A 117 -0.38 1.19 8.50
CA ASN A 117 0.83 1.18 7.69
C ASN A 117 1.65 2.45 7.94
N VAL A 118 2.95 2.34 7.74
CA VAL A 118 3.89 3.46 7.73
C VAL A 118 4.44 3.58 6.31
N VAL A 119 4.19 4.71 5.67
CA VAL A 119 4.68 5.06 4.34
C VAL A 119 5.67 6.19 4.49
N VAL A 120 6.89 6.00 4.03
CA VAL A 120 7.95 7.01 4.05
C VAL A 120 8.53 7.21 2.65
N GLY A 121 8.35 8.41 2.11
CA GLY A 121 8.99 8.87 0.90
C GLY A 121 10.33 9.48 1.22
N TYR A 122 11.38 8.66 1.33
CA TYR A 122 12.75 9.16 1.52
C TYR A 122 13.81 8.11 1.21
N ASP A 123 14.79 8.49 0.39
CA ASP A 123 16.16 8.04 0.45
C ASP A 123 17.11 9.09 -0.18
N GLU A 124 18.41 8.84 -0.04
CA GLU A 124 19.52 9.55 -0.69
C GLU A 124 19.50 9.44 -2.24
N HIS A 125 18.63 8.60 -2.79
CA HIS A 125 18.40 8.42 -4.22
C HIS A 125 17.25 9.31 -4.75
N GLY A 126 16.49 9.97 -3.87
CA GLY A 126 15.50 10.98 -4.22
C GLY A 126 14.13 10.44 -4.64
N LEU A 127 13.77 9.21 -4.27
CA LEU A 127 12.51 8.58 -4.67
C LEU A 127 11.33 8.95 -3.75
N ASP A 128 10.83 10.17 -3.90
CA ASP A 128 9.61 10.67 -3.23
C ASP A 128 8.36 10.39 -4.09
N PRO A 129 7.29 9.79 -3.55
CA PRO A 129 6.04 9.64 -4.27
C PRO A 129 5.50 10.99 -4.73
N TRP A 130 5.13 11.10 -6.00
CA TRP A 130 4.36 12.26 -6.45
C TRP A 130 2.89 12.20 -5.98
N VAL A 131 2.43 11.00 -5.59
CA VAL A 131 1.09 10.73 -5.04
C VAL A 131 1.14 9.64 -3.96
N ILE A 132 0.33 9.76 -2.90
CA ILE A 132 0.25 8.74 -1.85
C ILE A 132 -0.60 7.54 -2.30
N ILE A 133 -1.76 7.81 -2.90
CA ILE A 133 -2.69 6.78 -3.40
C ILE A 133 -2.88 6.95 -4.90
N LYS A 134 -2.37 6.00 -5.68
CA LYS A 134 -2.58 5.99 -7.12
C LYS A 134 -3.92 5.30 -7.41
N SER A 135 -4.95 6.06 -7.80
CA SER A 135 -6.29 5.48 -7.98
C SER A 135 -6.92 5.86 -9.31
N LYS A 136 -7.50 4.84 -9.96
CA LYS A 136 -8.17 4.86 -11.25
C LYS A 136 -9.43 3.98 -11.17
N CYS A 137 -10.35 4.34 -10.27
CA CYS A 137 -11.59 3.59 -10.04
C CYS A 137 -12.76 4.24 -10.79
N TYR A 138 -13.22 3.69 -11.90
CA TYR A 138 -14.30 4.28 -12.72
C TYR A 138 -15.67 3.86 -12.20
N GLY A 139 -16.25 4.66 -11.29
CA GLY A 139 -17.64 4.49 -10.81
C GLY A 139 -17.95 3.13 -10.16
N LYS A 140 -16.90 2.35 -9.90
CA LYS A 140 -16.91 0.97 -9.40
C LYS A 140 -15.89 0.87 -8.27
N GLY A 141 -16.12 -0.04 -7.34
CA GLY A 141 -15.48 -0.06 -6.03
C GLY A 141 -16.45 0.29 -4.92
N ARG A 142 -16.41 -0.46 -3.81
CA ARG A 142 -17.24 -0.21 -2.63
C ARG A 142 -16.36 -0.20 -1.38
N GLY A 143 -16.12 0.99 -0.86
CA GLY A 143 -15.46 1.19 0.43
C GLY A 143 -13.94 0.98 0.39
N PHE A 144 -13.20 2.08 0.31
CA PHE A 144 -11.75 2.11 0.51
C PHE A 144 -11.47 2.83 1.82
N TYR A 145 -10.93 2.10 2.78
CA TYR A 145 -10.85 2.51 4.17
C TYR A 145 -9.39 2.67 4.59
N TYR A 146 -8.98 3.92 4.78
CA TYR A 146 -7.64 4.28 5.22
C TYR A 146 -7.69 4.71 6.68
N TYR A 147 -7.26 3.82 7.58
CA TYR A 147 -7.37 4.04 9.01
C TYR A 147 -6.03 3.97 9.71
N HIS A 148 -5.73 4.89 10.62
CA HIS A 148 -4.54 4.76 11.47
C HIS A 148 -3.22 4.63 10.68
N ASN A 149 -3.10 5.17 9.47
CA ASN A 149 -1.83 5.13 8.73
C ASN A 149 -0.97 6.35 9.04
N LEU A 150 0.33 6.25 8.81
CA LEU A 150 1.25 7.38 8.75
C LEU A 150 1.84 7.49 7.34
N PHE A 151 1.74 8.68 6.75
CA PHE A 151 2.35 9.01 5.47
C PHE A 151 3.34 10.16 5.71
N LEU A 152 4.63 9.90 5.57
CA LEU A 152 5.69 10.89 5.67
C LEU A 152 6.37 11.01 4.31
N VAL A 153 6.08 12.08 3.59
CA VAL A 153 6.56 12.30 2.22
C VAL A 153 7.05 13.74 2.08
N ARG A 154 7.86 14.04 1.07
CA ARG A 154 8.32 15.41 0.89
C ARG A 154 7.28 16.26 0.19
N SER A 155 6.74 15.84 -0.95
CA SER A 155 5.66 16.57 -1.63
C SER A 155 4.80 15.69 -2.53
N ALA A 156 3.57 15.42 -2.13
CA ALA A 156 2.68 14.51 -2.85
C ALA A 156 1.24 15.06 -2.96
N GLU A 157 0.52 14.54 -3.96
CA GLU A 157 -0.94 14.52 -3.96
C GLU A 157 -1.42 13.44 -2.98
N PRO A 158 -2.51 13.64 -2.21
CA PRO A 158 -3.02 12.58 -1.33
C PRO A 158 -3.61 11.41 -2.13
N TYR A 159 -4.13 11.68 -3.31
CA TYR A 159 -4.65 10.69 -4.23
C TYR A 159 -4.52 11.21 -5.66
N TRP A 160 -4.32 10.29 -6.59
CA TRP A 160 -4.25 10.61 -8.00
C TRP A 160 -5.65 10.70 -8.57
N ASN A 161 -5.82 11.62 -9.51
CA ASN A 161 -7.09 11.85 -10.13
C ASN A 161 -6.89 12.39 -11.56
N GLU A 162 -7.33 11.64 -12.57
CA GLU A 162 -7.30 12.12 -13.94
C GLU A 162 -8.42 13.15 -14.23
N LYS A 163 -8.01 14.28 -14.82
CA LYS A 163 -8.85 15.46 -15.08
C LYS A 163 -10.15 15.17 -15.84
N HIS A 164 -10.15 14.15 -16.70
CA HIS A 164 -11.25 13.91 -17.64
C HIS A 164 -12.26 12.86 -17.15
N TRP A 165 -12.07 12.30 -15.96
CA TRP A 165 -12.86 11.13 -15.54
C TRP A 165 -13.96 11.47 -14.52
N PRO A 166 -15.02 10.66 -14.44
CA PRO A 166 -15.98 10.72 -13.35
C PRO A 166 -15.29 10.46 -12.01
N GLN A 167 -15.66 11.24 -11.00
CA GLN A 167 -14.95 11.31 -9.72
C GLN A 167 -15.73 10.76 -8.55
N GLU A 168 -16.91 10.21 -8.82
CA GLU A 168 -17.82 9.71 -7.79
C GLU A 168 -17.23 8.55 -6.99
N TRP A 169 -16.23 7.84 -7.53
CA TRP A 169 -15.50 6.80 -6.82
C TRP A 169 -14.86 7.31 -5.53
N LEU A 170 -14.44 8.58 -5.46
CA LEU A 170 -13.90 9.18 -4.24
C LEU A 170 -14.93 9.20 -3.10
N LYS A 171 -16.24 9.11 -3.39
CA LYS A 171 -17.30 8.95 -2.37
C LYS A 171 -17.16 7.68 -1.55
N THR A 172 -16.40 6.71 -2.06
CA THR A 172 -16.14 5.44 -1.39
C THR A 172 -14.88 5.46 -0.53
N PHE A 173 -14.08 6.53 -0.59
CA PHE A 173 -12.88 6.71 0.23
C PHE A 173 -13.24 7.27 1.60
N THR A 174 -12.65 6.67 2.64
CA THR A 174 -12.78 7.13 4.02
C THR A 174 -11.41 7.16 4.69
N PHE A 175 -11.02 8.33 5.19
CA PHE A 175 -9.76 8.56 5.90
C PHE A 175 -10.04 8.86 7.37
N LYS A 176 -9.67 7.98 8.30
CA LYS A 176 -9.82 8.26 9.73
C LYS A 176 -8.56 8.00 10.52
N ASN A 177 -8.28 8.85 11.51
CA ASN A 177 -7.15 8.68 12.42
C ASN A 177 -5.79 8.53 11.71
N ASN A 178 -5.61 9.06 10.49
CA ASN A 178 -4.33 9.01 9.80
C ASN A 178 -3.46 10.22 10.16
N VAL A 179 -2.15 10.07 10.02
CA VAL A 179 -1.17 11.15 10.08
C VAL A 179 -0.58 11.36 8.69
N PHE A 180 -0.78 12.55 8.12
CA PHE A 180 -0.16 12.98 6.86
C PHE A 180 0.90 14.03 7.14
N ILE A 181 2.14 13.77 6.75
CA ILE A 181 3.27 14.65 6.94
C ILE A 181 3.87 14.92 5.57
N PHE A 182 3.75 16.16 5.12
CA PHE A 182 4.37 16.69 3.92
C PHE A 182 5.50 17.61 4.39
N THR A 183 6.76 17.23 4.20
CA THR A 183 7.88 18.08 4.68
C THR A 183 8.04 19.36 3.84
N LYS A 184 7.43 19.42 2.65
CA LYS A 184 7.37 20.61 1.79
C LYS A 184 5.93 20.95 1.39
N ASP A 185 5.39 20.37 0.31
CA ASP A 185 4.10 20.78 -0.26
C ASP A 185 3.04 19.67 -0.17
N LEU A 186 1.86 19.99 0.37
CA LEU A 186 0.63 19.23 0.14
C LEU A 186 0.04 19.68 -1.19
N LYS A 187 0.25 18.87 -2.23
CA LYS A 187 -0.16 19.20 -3.59
C LYS A 187 -1.67 18.99 -3.77
N ARG A 188 -2.23 19.76 -4.69
CA ARG A 188 -3.60 19.55 -5.15
C ARG A 188 -3.63 18.35 -6.11
N PRO A 189 -4.56 17.41 -5.97
CA PRO A 189 -4.81 16.39 -6.97
C PRO A 189 -5.02 16.99 -8.37
N THR A 190 -4.47 16.31 -9.38
CA THR A 190 -4.55 16.68 -10.80
C THR A 190 -5.97 16.73 -11.39
N GLY A 191 -6.95 16.18 -10.67
CA GLY A 191 -8.34 16.06 -11.10
C GLY A 191 -9.18 17.34 -11.09
N PRO A 192 -10.48 17.22 -11.40
CA PRO A 192 -11.45 18.31 -11.31
C PRO A 192 -11.48 18.97 -9.92
N ARG A 193 -11.77 20.28 -9.87
CA ARG A 193 -12.00 21.00 -8.60
C ARG A 193 -13.26 20.47 -7.91
N GLY A 194 -13.28 20.49 -6.57
CA GLY A 194 -14.44 20.06 -5.78
C GLY A 194 -14.43 18.57 -5.44
N THR A 195 -13.50 17.78 -5.99
CA THR A 195 -13.40 16.34 -5.75
C THR A 195 -13.00 16.01 -4.32
N GLU A 196 -12.34 16.94 -3.63
CA GLU A 196 -12.10 16.90 -2.19
C GLU A 196 -13.39 16.82 -1.36
N GLY A 197 -14.54 17.23 -1.93
CA GLY A 197 -15.86 17.09 -1.33
C GLY A 197 -16.39 15.67 -1.28
N TYR A 198 -15.79 14.73 -2.00
CA TYR A 198 -16.35 13.39 -2.16
C TYR A 198 -15.94 12.42 -1.07
N PHE A 199 -14.67 12.42 -0.65
CA PHE A 199 -14.21 11.48 0.37
C PHE A 199 -14.65 11.88 1.78
N LYS A 200 -14.77 10.89 2.65
CA LYS A 200 -15.07 11.07 4.07
C LYS A 200 -13.78 11.17 4.87
N ALA A 201 -13.74 12.05 5.86
CA ALA A 201 -12.60 12.20 6.75
C ALA A 201 -13.03 12.44 8.20
N ALA A 202 -12.26 11.94 9.17
CA ALA A 202 -12.42 12.27 10.59
C ALA A 202 -11.10 12.11 11.36
N ALA A 203 -10.81 13.05 12.25
CA ALA A 203 -9.65 13.01 13.15
C ALA A 203 -8.32 12.64 12.47
N ASN A 204 -8.09 13.11 11.22
CA ASN A 204 -6.75 13.02 10.64
C ASN A 204 -5.90 14.18 11.13
N VAL A 205 -4.60 13.95 11.18
CA VAL A 205 -3.60 14.98 11.42
C VAL A 205 -2.84 15.27 10.15
N VAL A 206 -2.64 16.55 9.85
CA VAL A 206 -1.82 17.00 8.73
C VAL A 206 -0.68 17.88 9.26
N VAL A 207 0.52 17.65 8.74
CA VAL A 207 1.68 18.53 8.89
C VAL A 207 2.10 18.95 7.49
N ALA A 208 2.01 20.24 7.18
CA ALA A 208 2.40 20.78 5.88
C ALA A 208 2.97 22.20 6.07
N PRO A 209 4.27 22.34 6.39
CA PRO A 209 4.89 23.63 6.70
C PRO A 209 5.11 24.51 5.45
N GLY A 210 5.16 23.93 4.26
CA GLY A 210 5.23 24.66 2.99
C GLY A 210 3.85 24.97 2.42
N ARG A 211 3.67 24.82 1.10
CA ARG A 211 2.38 25.15 0.48
C ARG A 211 1.41 23.99 0.68
N ALA A 212 0.26 24.30 1.27
CA ALA A 212 -0.85 23.37 1.35
C ALA A 212 -2.00 23.85 0.46
N ASN A 213 -2.49 22.96 -0.41
CA ASN A 213 -3.77 23.24 -1.07
C ASN A 213 -4.88 23.30 -0.02
N LYS A 214 -5.47 24.49 0.17
CA LYS A 214 -6.45 24.73 1.24
C LYS A 214 -7.66 23.77 1.18
N ALA A 215 -8.22 23.54 0.00
CA ALA A 215 -9.42 22.72 -0.13
C ALA A 215 -9.16 21.25 0.29
N ILE A 216 -8.02 20.70 -0.11
CA ILE A 216 -7.60 19.35 0.27
C ILE A 216 -7.25 19.28 1.76
N LEU A 217 -6.53 20.28 2.27
CA LEU A 217 -6.21 20.39 3.69
C LEU A 217 -7.49 20.38 4.53
N ASP A 218 -8.43 21.28 4.24
CA ASP A 218 -9.73 21.36 4.93
C ASP A 218 -10.49 20.03 4.84
N ALA A 219 -10.45 19.37 3.68
CA ALA A 219 -11.14 18.10 3.47
C ALA A 219 -10.54 16.96 4.31
N LEU A 220 -9.22 16.86 4.43
CA LEU A 220 -8.55 15.87 5.28
C LEU A 220 -8.81 16.13 6.77
N LEU A 221 -8.96 17.41 7.16
CA LEU A 221 -9.15 17.85 8.55
C LEU A 221 -10.61 17.82 9.06
N ARG A 222 -11.57 17.38 8.24
CA ARG A 222 -12.98 17.29 8.65
C ARG A 222 -13.15 16.49 9.94
N ASN A 223 -14.21 16.81 10.68
CA ASN A 223 -14.66 16.08 11.86
C ASN A 223 -13.54 15.87 12.90
N GLY A 224 -12.96 16.97 13.38
CA GLY A 224 -11.98 16.96 14.46
C GLY A 224 -10.52 16.74 14.04
N GLY A 225 -10.19 16.85 12.75
CA GLY A 225 -8.80 16.82 12.32
C GLY A 225 -7.99 18.03 12.78
N LYS A 226 -6.66 17.87 12.87
CA LYS A 226 -5.75 18.93 13.37
C LYS A 226 -4.61 19.19 12.38
N HIS A 227 -4.26 20.46 12.20
CA HIS A 227 -3.10 20.88 11.42
C HIS A 227 -1.97 21.33 12.34
N PHE A 228 -0.75 20.85 12.12
CA PHE A 228 0.44 21.32 12.83
C PHE A 228 1.48 21.87 11.85
N GLY A 229 2.22 22.89 12.29
CA GLY A 229 3.27 23.52 11.48
C GLY A 229 4.62 22.78 11.50
N SER A 230 4.80 21.74 12.32
CA SER A 230 6.03 20.94 12.36
C SER A 230 5.74 19.53 12.87
N VAL A 231 6.55 18.56 12.42
CA VAL A 231 6.53 17.17 12.88
C VAL A 231 6.90 17.04 14.36
N ASP A 232 7.75 17.92 14.89
CA ASP A 232 8.19 17.87 16.30
C ASP A 232 7.01 18.01 17.28
N LYS A 233 5.96 18.73 16.86
CA LYS A 233 4.74 18.89 17.66
C LYS A 233 3.99 17.58 17.86
N LEU A 234 4.21 16.58 16.99
CA LEU A 234 3.59 15.27 17.11
C LEU A 234 4.24 14.39 18.19
N ARG A 235 5.47 14.74 18.61
CA ARG A 235 6.23 14.04 19.66
C ARG A 235 6.37 12.54 19.39
N PHE A 236 6.90 12.18 18.23
CA PHE A 236 7.33 10.80 17.96
C PHE A 236 8.58 10.46 18.77
N ARG A 237 8.78 9.18 19.06
CA ARG A 237 9.93 8.69 19.84
C ARG A 237 11.24 9.01 19.13
N ASN A 238 11.36 8.64 17.87
CA ASN A 238 12.49 8.99 17.01
C ASN A 238 12.12 8.79 15.51
N ALA A 239 11.61 9.83 14.87
CA ALA A 239 11.19 9.77 13.46
C ALA A 239 12.36 9.49 12.50
N ASP A 240 13.57 9.95 12.83
CA ASP A 240 14.78 9.77 11.99
C ASP A 240 15.20 8.30 11.90
N THR A 241 14.90 7.50 12.92
CA THR A 241 15.13 6.05 12.92
C THR A 241 13.87 5.26 12.58
N LEU A 242 12.86 5.89 11.99
CA LEU A 242 11.56 5.31 11.65
C LEU A 242 10.77 4.78 12.87
N ASP A 243 11.04 5.30 14.06
CA ASP A 243 10.30 4.98 15.29
C ASP A 243 9.23 6.05 15.55
N PHE A 244 8.08 5.86 14.91
CA PHE A 244 6.93 6.76 15.00
C PHE A 244 6.00 6.47 16.17
N ARG A 245 6.45 5.74 17.19
CA ARG A 245 5.68 5.56 18.43
C ARG A 245 5.53 6.89 19.15
N LEU A 246 4.42 7.06 19.87
CA LEU A 246 4.09 8.33 20.53
C LEU A 246 4.84 8.46 21.86
N GLN A 247 5.42 9.64 22.11
CA GLN A 247 5.95 10.00 23.44
C GLN A 247 4.84 10.54 24.35
N PRO A 248 5.01 10.48 25.68
CA PRO A 248 4.09 11.10 26.63
C PRO A 248 3.76 12.56 26.30
N GLY A 249 2.47 12.89 26.34
CA GLY A 249 1.96 14.22 26.00
C GLY A 249 1.94 14.54 24.50
N SER A 250 2.15 13.55 23.63
CA SER A 250 1.84 13.70 22.20
C SER A 250 0.37 14.12 22.03
N PRO A 251 0.06 15.07 21.12
CA PRO A 251 -1.32 15.48 20.85
C PRO A 251 -2.13 14.45 20.06
N LEU A 252 -1.50 13.32 19.71
CA LEU A 252 -2.10 12.21 18.99
C LEU A 252 -2.68 11.14 19.94
N ILE A 253 -2.31 11.18 21.21
CA ILE A 253 -2.80 10.26 22.25
C ILE A 253 -4.25 10.61 22.60
N ASP A 254 -5.11 9.59 22.68
CA ASP A 254 -6.54 9.68 23.00
C ASP A 254 -7.29 10.70 22.12
N ALA A 255 -6.85 10.88 20.87
CA ALA A 255 -7.32 11.97 20.00
C ALA A 255 -8.13 11.50 18.78
N GLY A 256 -8.16 10.21 18.50
CA GLY A 256 -8.83 9.62 17.34
C GLY A 256 -10.35 9.48 17.53
N VAL A 257 -11.00 8.95 16.50
CA VAL A 257 -12.40 8.50 16.57
C VAL A 257 -12.47 6.98 16.67
N LYS A 258 -13.46 6.47 17.40
CA LYS A 258 -13.75 5.03 17.41
C LYS A 258 -14.17 4.55 16.02
N ILE A 259 -13.62 3.42 15.60
CA ILE A 259 -13.90 2.77 14.33
C ILE A 259 -14.25 1.31 14.65
N PRO A 260 -15.53 0.93 14.57
CA PRO A 260 -15.97 -0.42 14.93
C PRO A 260 -15.15 -1.49 14.21
N GLY A 261 -14.62 -2.46 14.97
CA GLY A 261 -13.80 -3.57 14.47
C GLY A 261 -12.30 -3.26 14.31
N PHE A 262 -11.85 -2.02 14.47
CA PHE A 262 -10.44 -1.63 14.28
C PHE A 262 -9.72 -1.22 15.56
N ASN A 263 -10.46 -0.64 16.50
CA ASN A 263 -9.92 -0.13 17.74
C ASN A 263 -10.88 -0.33 18.93
N ASP A 264 -11.69 -1.38 18.87
CA ASP A 264 -12.67 -1.73 19.91
C ASP A 264 -12.00 -2.00 21.27
N ASN A 265 -10.74 -2.45 21.24
CA ASN A 265 -9.94 -2.75 22.43
C ASN A 265 -9.02 -1.59 22.88
N ALA A 266 -9.11 -0.42 22.26
CA ALA A 266 -8.34 0.74 22.69
C ALA A 266 -8.72 1.11 24.14
N ARG A 267 -7.72 1.42 24.97
CA ARG A 267 -7.92 1.84 26.36
C ARG A 267 -8.38 3.30 26.40
N GLY A 268 -9.64 3.55 26.03
CA GLY A 268 -10.21 4.90 25.98
C GLY A 268 -10.53 5.34 24.56
N THR A 269 -10.07 6.54 24.19
CA THR A 269 -10.18 7.04 22.82
C THR A 269 -8.96 6.51 22.06
N PRO A 270 -9.10 5.99 20.83
CA PRO A 270 -7.96 5.46 20.11
C PRO A 270 -6.98 6.57 19.72
N ASP A 271 -5.70 6.25 19.64
CA ASP A 271 -4.67 7.20 19.20
C ASP A 271 -4.73 7.46 17.69
N ILE A 272 -4.26 8.63 17.25
CA ILE A 272 -4.14 8.93 15.82
C ILE A 272 -2.82 8.37 15.30
N GLY A 273 -2.87 7.65 14.19
CA GLY A 273 -1.72 7.04 13.54
C GLY A 273 -1.58 5.53 13.82
N PRO A 274 -0.46 4.94 13.39
CA PRO A 274 -0.31 3.48 13.34
C PRO A 274 -0.08 2.79 14.67
N PHE A 275 0.33 3.52 15.70
CA PHE A 275 0.72 2.98 17.00
C PHE A 275 -0.13 3.60 18.11
N GLU A 276 -0.59 2.79 19.06
CA GLU A 276 -1.11 3.32 20.33
C GLU A 276 0.06 3.64 21.27
N ALA A 277 -0.15 4.60 22.17
CA ALA A 277 0.80 4.99 23.18
C ALA A 277 0.97 3.88 24.21
N GLY A 278 2.23 3.60 24.56
CA GLY A 278 2.58 2.53 25.47
C GLY A 278 2.66 1.15 24.81
N ASP A 279 2.22 0.99 23.56
CA ASP A 279 2.49 -0.23 22.82
C ASP A 279 4.00 -0.34 22.56
N ASP A 280 4.58 -1.47 22.98
CA ASP A 280 5.85 -1.86 22.42
C ASP A 280 5.59 -2.37 21.00
N ALA A 281 6.41 -1.96 20.04
CA ALA A 281 6.28 -2.43 18.66
C ALA A 281 6.43 -3.97 18.58
N GLY A 282 6.95 -4.58 19.66
CA GLY A 282 7.22 -6.01 19.75
C GLY A 282 8.31 -6.43 18.76
N PRO A 283 8.72 -7.70 18.81
CA PRO A 283 9.66 -8.27 17.84
C PRO A 283 9.03 -8.44 16.43
N GLY A 284 7.70 -8.38 16.33
CA GLY A 284 6.96 -8.63 15.08
C GLY A 284 6.79 -7.40 14.18
N TRP A 285 7.03 -6.19 14.65
CA TRP A 285 6.92 -4.99 13.82
C TRP A 285 7.90 -5.03 12.65
N PRO A 286 7.47 -4.73 11.41
CA PRO A 286 8.37 -4.64 10.27
C PRO A 286 9.43 -3.57 10.51
N ARG A 287 10.66 -4.00 10.74
CA ARG A 287 11.85 -3.16 10.72
C ARG A 287 12.58 -3.42 9.41
N PRO A 288 13.23 -2.42 8.80
CA PRO A 288 14.16 -2.67 7.71
C PRO A 288 15.11 -3.77 8.17
N ARG A 289 14.99 -4.96 7.57
CA ARG A 289 15.98 -5.99 7.83
C ARG A 289 17.22 -5.45 7.17
N LYS A 290 18.31 -5.29 7.93
CA LYS A 290 19.63 -5.26 7.32
C LYS A 290 19.81 -6.65 6.70
N THR A 291 19.30 -6.81 5.49
CA THR A 291 19.59 -7.97 4.67
C THR A 291 21.03 -7.78 4.28
N VAL A 292 21.94 -8.27 5.13
CA VAL A 292 23.30 -8.49 4.71
C VAL A 292 23.15 -9.58 3.66
N PHE A 293 23.14 -9.17 2.39
CA PHE A 293 23.43 -10.09 1.31
C PHE A 293 24.88 -10.50 1.55
N ASN A 294 25.08 -11.53 2.36
CA ASN A 294 26.24 -12.37 2.17
C ASN A 294 26.03 -12.96 0.78
N ALA A 295 26.53 -12.25 -0.24
CA ALA A 295 26.73 -12.77 -1.58
C ALA A 295 27.88 -13.78 -1.56
N ALA A 296 27.88 -14.70 -0.59
CA ALA A 296 28.15 -16.06 -0.98
C ALA A 296 27.00 -16.40 -1.91
N ASP A 297 27.31 -16.70 -3.18
CA ASP A 297 26.32 -17.20 -4.12
C ASP A 297 25.39 -18.16 -3.37
N PRO A 298 24.06 -17.99 -3.45
CA PRO A 298 23.16 -18.96 -2.83
C PRO A 298 23.63 -20.32 -3.33
N ASP A 299 23.95 -21.24 -2.39
CA ASP A 299 24.38 -22.59 -2.73
C ASP A 299 23.51 -23.03 -3.90
N ALA A 300 24.14 -23.14 -5.09
CA ALA A 300 23.42 -23.53 -6.27
C ALA A 300 22.72 -24.81 -5.87
N VAL A 301 21.38 -24.82 -5.91
CA VAL A 301 20.60 -26.00 -5.56
C VAL A 301 20.93 -27.05 -6.62
N THR A 302 22.02 -27.76 -6.39
CA THR A 302 22.58 -28.83 -7.19
C THR A 302 21.76 -30.06 -6.88
N GLY A 303 20.55 -30.08 -7.43
CA GLY A 303 19.58 -31.14 -7.17
C GLY A 303 18.39 -31.18 -8.13
N ARG A 304 18.25 -30.23 -9.06
CA ARG A 304 17.28 -30.38 -10.15
C ARG A 304 17.82 -31.37 -11.16
N LYS A 305 17.30 -32.60 -11.15
CA LYS A 305 17.19 -33.38 -12.39
C LYS A 305 16.47 -32.47 -13.40
N SER A 306 17.04 -32.30 -14.58
CA SER A 306 16.33 -31.68 -15.69
C SER A 306 14.94 -32.31 -15.80
N PRO A 307 13.86 -31.52 -15.96
CA PRO A 307 12.55 -32.10 -16.22
C PRO A 307 12.69 -33.06 -17.42
N PRO A 308 12.03 -34.23 -17.39
CA PRO A 308 12.08 -35.14 -18.51
C PRO A 308 11.68 -34.38 -19.77
N LYS A 309 12.49 -34.51 -20.84
CA LYS A 309 12.17 -33.91 -22.13
C LYS A 309 10.77 -34.38 -22.52
N ILE A 310 9.84 -33.44 -22.71
CA ILE A 310 8.55 -33.73 -23.31
C ILE A 310 8.84 -34.14 -24.75
N VAL A 311 8.73 -35.43 -25.04
CA VAL A 311 8.67 -35.95 -26.40
C VAL A 311 7.23 -35.75 -26.85
N LEU A 312 7.01 -34.76 -27.71
CA LEU A 312 5.70 -34.58 -28.35
C LEU A 312 5.38 -35.86 -29.16
N PRO A 313 4.15 -36.38 -29.11
CA PRO A 313 3.77 -37.51 -29.93
C PRO A 313 4.01 -37.17 -31.40
N VAL A 314 4.74 -38.04 -32.09
CA VAL A 314 4.96 -37.94 -33.54
C VAL A 314 3.58 -37.85 -34.18
N ARG A 315 3.33 -36.77 -34.95
CA ARG A 315 2.12 -36.67 -35.78
C ARG A 315 2.09 -37.91 -36.67
N VAL A 316 1.11 -38.78 -36.43
CA VAL A 316 0.75 -39.81 -37.41
C VAL A 316 0.24 -39.05 -38.64
N PRO A 317 0.79 -39.28 -39.85
CA PRO A 317 0.27 -38.66 -41.05
C PRO A 317 -1.20 -39.03 -41.22
N GLU A 318 -2.05 -38.04 -41.51
CA GLU A 318 -3.43 -38.32 -41.92
C GLU A 318 -3.41 -39.18 -43.20
N PRO A 319 -4.24 -40.23 -43.28
CA PRO A 319 -4.35 -41.01 -44.50
C PRO A 319 -4.85 -40.10 -45.63
N ALA A 320 -4.16 -40.14 -46.77
CA ALA A 320 -4.56 -39.40 -47.95
C ALA A 320 -6.03 -39.72 -48.30
N SER A 321 -6.86 -38.68 -48.38
CA SER A 321 -8.22 -38.78 -48.90
C SER A 321 -8.16 -39.29 -50.34
N ARG A 322 -8.87 -40.39 -50.61
CA ARG A 322 -8.99 -40.99 -51.95
C ARG A 322 -9.82 -40.15 -52.89
#